data_AF-A0A611FKC4-F1
#
_entry.id   AF-A0A611FKC4-F1
#
_cell.length_a   1.000
_cell.length_b   1.000
_cell.length_c   1.000
_cell.angle_alpha   90.00
_cell.angle_beta   90.00
_cell.angle_gamma   90.00
#
_symmetry.space_group_name_H-M   'P 1'
#
loop_
_entity.id
_entity.type
_entity.pdbx_description
1 polymer ?
#
loop_
_entity_poly.entity_id
_entity_poly.type
_entity_poly.pdbx_seq_one_letter_code
_entity_poly.pdbx_strand_id
1 'polypeptide(L)'
;MSQNLDATAINQIHALISAQGVNEIISKIGADAVALPENFRIHDLEKFNLNRFRFRGALSTTSIDDFTRYSKDLADEGTRCFIDADNMRAVSVLNLGTIDEPGHADNTATLKLKKTAPFSALLSVNGERNSQKSLAEWIEDWADYLVGFDANGDAIQATKAAAAVRKITIEANQTADFE
;
A
#
# COMPACT_ATOMS: atom_id res chain seq x y z
N MET A 1 -46.41 0.49 -54.29
CA MET A 1 -45.31 1.12 -53.55
C MET A 1 -45.27 0.51 -52.16
N SER A 2 -44.51 -0.56 -51.99
CA SER A 2 -44.28 -1.18 -50.68
C SER A 2 -43.39 -0.24 -49.89
N GLN A 3 -43.96 0.37 -48.86
CA GLN A 3 -43.24 1.14 -47.86
C GLN A 3 -42.31 0.16 -47.14
N ASN A 4 -41.06 0.04 -47.62
CA ASN A 4 -40.02 -0.66 -46.88
C ASN A 4 -39.88 0.10 -45.56
N LEU A 5 -40.40 -0.46 -44.48
CA LEU A 5 -40.08 0.02 -43.14
C LEU A 5 -38.56 -0.05 -43.03
N ASP A 6 -37.92 1.12 -42.98
CA ASP A 6 -36.48 1.25 -42.84
C ASP A 6 -36.07 0.62 -41.50
N ALA A 7 -35.65 -0.65 -41.54
CA ALA A 7 -35.25 -1.41 -40.35
C ALA A 7 -34.10 -0.72 -39.59
N THR A 8 -33.31 0.07 -40.32
CA THR A 8 -32.26 0.97 -39.81
C THR A 8 -32.83 2.08 -38.90
N ALA A 9 -33.92 2.75 -39.32
CA ALA A 9 -34.57 3.77 -38.52
C ALA A 9 -35.22 3.19 -37.26
N ILE A 10 -35.82 2.00 -37.35
CA ILE A 10 -36.40 1.29 -36.20
C ILE A 10 -35.31 0.93 -35.18
N ASN A 11 -34.16 0.44 -35.63
CA ASN A 11 -33.03 0.11 -34.75
C ASN A 11 -32.45 1.36 -34.07
N GLN A 12 -32.36 2.50 -34.78
CA GLN A 12 -31.91 3.77 -34.20
C GLN A 12 -32.91 4.31 -33.17
N ILE A 13 -34.21 4.24 -33.44
CA ILE A 13 -35.26 4.63 -32.49
C ILE A 13 -35.23 3.74 -31.24
N HIS A 14 -35.05 2.43 -31.41
CA HIS A 14 -34.93 1.49 -30.29
C HIS A 14 -33.69 1.80 -29.42
N ALA A 15 -32.56 2.14 -30.05
CA ALA A 15 -31.35 2.56 -29.35
C ALA A 15 -31.54 3.87 -28.57
N LEU A 16 -32.21 4.86 -29.16
CA LEU A 16 -32.52 6.15 -28.53
C LEU A 16 -33.46 5.99 -27.32
N ILE A 17 -34.54 5.23 -27.46
CA ILE A 17 -35.51 4.96 -26.38
C ILE A 17 -34.83 4.23 -25.22
N SER A 18 -34.01 3.23 -25.54
CA SER A 18 -33.27 2.47 -24.54
C SER A 18 -32.25 3.35 -23.80
N ALA A 19 -31.52 4.23 -24.52
CA ALA A 19 -30.61 5.18 -23.91
C ALA A 19 -31.34 6.21 -23.03
N GLN A 20 -32.52 6.66 -23.45
CA GLN A 20 -33.37 7.56 -22.65
C GLN A 20 -33.83 6.90 -21.34
N GLY A 21 -34.26 5.64 -21.40
CA GLY A 21 -34.63 4.88 -20.19
C GLY A 21 -33.45 4.70 -19.23
N VAL A 22 -32.25 4.46 -19.75
CA VAL A 22 -31.03 4.38 -18.91
C VAL A 22 -30.68 5.75 -18.32
N ASN A 23 -30.82 6.84 -19.08
CA ASN A 23 -30.55 8.20 -18.60
C ASN A 23 -31.53 8.64 -17.51
N GLU A 24 -32.80 8.23 -17.57
CA GLU A 24 -33.76 8.48 -16.48
C GLU A 24 -33.38 7.75 -15.19
N ILE A 25 -32.82 6.54 -15.30
CA ILE A 25 -32.34 5.77 -14.14
C ILE A 25 -31.09 6.44 -13.56
N ILE A 26 -30.14 6.84 -14.40
CA ILE A 26 -28.90 7.50 -13.98
C ILE A 26 -29.22 8.84 -13.29
N SER A 27 -30.15 9.62 -13.85
CA SER A 27 -30.60 10.88 -13.24
C SER A 27 -31.21 10.69 -11.85
N LYS A 28 -31.91 9.57 -11.60
CA LYS A 28 -32.46 9.24 -10.27
C LYS A 28 -31.42 8.80 -9.25
N ILE A 29 -30.29 8.25 -9.71
CA ILE A 29 -29.16 7.84 -8.86
C ILE A 29 -28.31 9.06 -8.43
N GLY A 30 -28.50 10.22 -9.08
CA GLY A 30 -27.77 11.45 -8.74
C GLY A 30 -26.31 11.44 -9.20
N ALA A 31 -25.94 10.56 -10.13
CA ALA A 31 -24.64 10.57 -10.78
C ALA A 31 -24.74 11.34 -12.10
N ASP A 32 -23.87 12.31 -12.38
CA ASP A 32 -23.82 12.89 -13.73
C ASP A 32 -23.08 11.93 -14.64
N ALA A 33 -23.82 10.96 -15.13
CA ALA A 33 -23.42 10.11 -16.22
C ALA A 33 -24.51 10.10 -17.29
N VAL A 34 -24.12 9.86 -18.53
CA VAL A 34 -25.05 9.75 -19.64
C VAL A 34 -24.75 8.50 -20.44
N ALA A 35 -25.77 7.69 -20.68
CA ALA A 35 -25.74 6.62 -21.65
C ALA A 35 -25.95 7.19 -23.05
N LEU A 36 -24.97 6.98 -23.92
CA LEU A 36 -25.10 7.31 -25.33
C LEU A 36 -25.77 6.13 -26.08
N PRO A 37 -26.61 6.41 -27.10
CA PRO A 37 -27.28 5.38 -27.90
C PRO A 37 -26.31 4.46 -28.65
N GLU A 38 -25.09 4.94 -28.89
CA GLU A 38 -24.03 4.17 -29.52
C GLU A 38 -23.40 3.21 -28.49
N ASN A 39 -23.83 1.94 -28.55
CA ASN A 39 -23.34 0.85 -27.70
C ASN A 39 -23.70 0.91 -26.20
N PHE A 40 -24.67 1.75 -25.79
CA PHE A 40 -25.12 1.89 -24.39
C PHE A 40 -23.99 2.16 -23.38
N ARG A 41 -22.89 2.77 -23.84
CA ARG A 41 -21.79 3.11 -22.96
C ARG A 41 -22.20 4.27 -22.06
N ILE A 42 -22.04 4.07 -20.77
CA ILE A 42 -22.22 5.10 -19.76
C ILE A 42 -20.95 5.95 -19.75
N HIS A 43 -21.10 7.24 -20.02
CA HIS A 43 -20.02 8.21 -19.98
C HIS A 43 -20.14 9.08 -18.73
N ASP A 44 -19.05 9.18 -17.98
CA ASP A 44 -18.92 10.08 -16.83
C ASP A 44 -18.82 11.54 -17.29
N LEU A 45 -19.71 12.38 -16.76
CA LEU A 45 -19.77 13.81 -17.01
C LEU A 45 -19.04 14.63 -15.94
N GLU A 46 -18.53 14.02 -14.86
CA GLU A 46 -17.81 14.71 -13.78
C GLU A 46 -16.69 15.62 -14.31
N LYS A 47 -16.03 15.19 -15.37
CA LYS A 47 -14.93 15.91 -16.04
C LYS A 47 -15.33 17.27 -16.63
N PHE A 48 -16.61 17.50 -16.88
CA PHE A 48 -17.14 18.74 -17.42
C PHE A 48 -17.72 19.67 -16.35
N ASN A 49 -17.84 19.20 -15.10
CA ASN A 49 -18.32 19.99 -13.99
C ASN A 49 -17.21 20.85 -13.39
N LEU A 50 -17.60 21.98 -12.79
CA LEU A 50 -16.67 22.84 -12.05
C LEU A 50 -16.06 22.14 -10.83
N ASN A 51 -16.86 21.30 -10.16
CA ASN A 51 -16.47 20.58 -8.95
C ASN A 51 -16.74 19.08 -9.12
N ARG A 52 -15.96 18.26 -8.40
CA ARG A 52 -16.19 16.82 -8.29
C ARG A 52 -17.42 16.50 -7.43
N PHE A 53 -18.02 15.32 -7.64
CA PHE A 53 -19.16 14.84 -6.84
C PHE A 53 -18.82 14.61 -5.38
N ARG A 54 -17.56 14.26 -5.13
CA ARG A 54 -17.05 14.02 -3.80
C ARG A 54 -15.56 14.28 -3.77
N PHE A 55 -15.06 14.53 -2.57
CA PHE A 55 -13.63 14.70 -2.34
C PHE A 55 -12.90 13.36 -2.55
N ARG A 56 -11.88 13.36 -3.41
CA ARG A 56 -10.98 12.23 -3.66
C ARG A 56 -9.53 12.71 -3.52
N GLY A 57 -8.98 12.56 -2.33
CA GLY A 57 -7.58 12.84 -2.04
C GLY A 57 -6.71 11.59 -2.16
N ALA A 58 -5.46 11.78 -2.57
CA ALA A 58 -4.45 10.73 -2.55
C ALA A 58 -3.16 11.31 -1.95
N LEU A 59 -3.06 11.35 -0.63
CA LEU A 59 -1.83 11.77 0.04
C LEU A 59 -0.83 10.62 0.01
N SER A 60 0.40 10.89 -0.42
CA SER A 60 1.54 9.98 -0.28
C SER A 60 2.66 10.72 0.43
N THR A 61 3.04 10.28 1.63
CA THR A 61 4.06 10.94 2.43
C THR A 61 5.01 9.94 3.09
N THR A 62 6.17 10.44 3.48
CA THR A 62 7.17 9.73 4.30
C THR A 62 7.19 10.24 5.75
N SER A 63 6.50 11.35 6.02
CA SER A 63 6.40 11.98 7.35
C SER A 63 5.20 11.44 8.12
N ILE A 64 5.44 10.95 9.33
CA ILE A 64 4.39 10.45 10.24
C ILE A 64 3.49 11.61 10.70
N ASP A 65 4.06 12.78 10.93
CA ASP A 65 3.31 13.95 11.40
C ASP A 65 2.32 14.45 10.34
N ASP A 66 2.76 14.54 9.09
CA ASP A 66 1.89 14.95 7.98
C ASP A 66 0.79 13.92 7.73
N PHE A 67 1.13 12.63 7.79
CA PHE A 67 0.15 11.55 7.65
C PHE A 67 -0.91 11.61 8.76
N THR A 68 -0.48 11.82 10.00
CA THR A 68 -1.36 11.88 11.16
C THR A 68 -2.26 13.11 11.09
N ARG A 69 -1.70 14.27 10.73
CA ARG A 69 -2.47 15.51 10.56
C ARG A 69 -3.52 15.35 9.47
N TYR A 70 -3.10 14.95 8.27
CA TYR A 70 -4.02 14.76 7.15
C TYR A 70 -5.11 13.73 7.44
N SER A 71 -4.75 12.60 8.06
CA SER A 71 -5.72 11.55 8.37
C SER A 71 -6.70 11.99 9.46
N LYS A 72 -6.27 12.79 10.44
CA LYS A 72 -7.16 13.32 11.49
C LYS A 72 -8.09 14.41 10.95
N ASP A 73 -7.58 15.32 10.12
CA ASP A 73 -8.36 16.43 9.57
C ASP A 73 -9.49 15.94 8.65
N LEU A 74 -9.32 14.78 8.02
CA LEU A 74 -10.28 14.18 7.09
C LEU A 74 -10.91 12.88 7.62
N ALA A 75 -10.71 12.56 8.90
CA ALA A 75 -11.32 11.38 9.51
C ALA A 75 -12.81 11.60 9.70
N ASP A 76 -13.60 10.69 9.15
CA ASP A 76 -15.05 10.63 9.35
C ASP A 76 -15.49 9.22 9.77
N GLU A 77 -16.77 9.05 10.09
CA GLU A 77 -17.37 7.77 10.41
C GLU A 77 -17.12 6.74 9.28
N GLY A 78 -16.58 5.58 9.65
CA GLY A 78 -16.17 4.56 8.67
C GLY A 78 -14.73 4.69 8.15
N THR A 79 -13.96 5.70 8.58
CA THR A 79 -12.50 5.72 8.30
C THR A 79 -11.81 4.51 8.90
N ARG A 80 -10.89 3.89 8.14
CA ARG A 80 -10.06 2.79 8.62
C ARG A 80 -8.61 2.99 8.20
N CYS A 81 -7.69 2.64 9.10
CA CYS A 81 -6.26 2.62 8.84
C CYS A 81 -5.76 1.18 8.87
N PHE A 82 -5.05 0.80 7.84
CA PHE A 82 -4.41 -0.50 7.68
C PHE A 82 -2.90 -0.31 7.83
N ILE A 83 -2.28 -1.12 8.69
CA ILE A 83 -0.85 -1.03 8.99
C ILE A 83 -0.18 -2.32 8.51
N ASP A 84 0.85 -2.15 7.68
CA ASP A 84 1.73 -3.20 7.20
C ASP A 84 3.13 -2.91 7.77
N ALA A 85 3.46 -3.61 8.85
CA ALA A 85 4.72 -3.44 9.56
C ALA A 85 5.93 -3.90 8.73
N ASP A 86 5.78 -4.99 7.97
CA ASP A 86 6.86 -5.59 7.20
C ASP A 86 7.33 -4.67 6.06
N ASN A 87 6.37 -4.02 5.41
CA ASN A 87 6.62 -3.03 4.36
C ASN A 87 6.80 -1.60 4.89
N MET A 88 6.77 -1.40 6.22
CA MET A 88 6.80 -0.10 6.89
C MET A 88 5.82 0.91 6.24
N ARG A 89 4.60 0.43 5.98
CA ARG A 89 3.57 1.16 5.26
C ARG A 89 2.30 1.25 6.11
N ALA A 90 1.66 2.40 6.12
CA ALA A 90 0.30 2.56 6.62
C ALA A 90 -0.58 3.17 5.53
N VAL A 91 -1.81 2.69 5.41
CA VAL A 91 -2.79 3.19 4.45
C VAL A 91 -4.09 3.48 5.19
N SER A 92 -4.47 4.76 5.24
CA SER A 92 -5.77 5.19 5.74
C SER A 92 -6.72 5.37 4.57
N VAL A 93 -7.87 4.69 4.63
CA VAL A 93 -8.99 4.89 3.71
C VAL A 93 -10.03 5.74 4.43
N LEU A 94 -10.20 6.97 3.97
CA LEU A 94 -10.94 8.02 4.68
C LEU A 94 -12.44 7.95 4.39
N ASN A 95 -12.85 7.36 3.27
CA ASN A 95 -14.25 7.21 2.89
C ASN A 95 -14.62 5.73 2.60
N LEU A 96 -14.19 4.84 3.50
CA LEU A 96 -14.51 3.41 3.41
C LEU A 96 -15.97 3.12 3.80
N GLY A 97 -16.57 3.93 4.68
CA GLY A 97 -17.93 3.71 5.19
C GLY A 97 -18.01 2.58 6.22
N THR A 98 -19.22 2.06 6.44
CA THR A 98 -19.50 0.96 7.36
C THR A 98 -19.81 -0.33 6.60
N ILE A 99 -20.02 -1.44 7.31
CA ILE A 99 -20.43 -2.71 6.68
C ILE A 99 -21.83 -2.58 6.07
N ASP A 100 -22.72 -1.85 6.74
CA ASP A 100 -24.10 -1.64 6.29
C ASP A 100 -24.20 -0.55 5.21
N GLU A 101 -23.32 0.45 5.27
CA GLU A 101 -23.25 1.56 4.31
C GLU A 101 -21.81 1.71 3.77
N PRO A 102 -21.41 0.87 2.79
CA PRO A 102 -20.06 0.92 2.23
C PRO A 102 -19.84 2.19 1.41
N GLY A 103 -18.71 2.84 1.66
CA GLY A 103 -18.23 3.99 0.92
C GLY A 103 -17.41 3.60 -0.31
N HIS A 104 -16.86 4.60 -0.99
CA HIS A 104 -16.16 4.41 -2.26
C HIS A 104 -14.66 4.10 -2.14
N ALA A 105 -14.07 4.28 -0.95
CA ALA A 105 -12.67 3.98 -0.67
C ALA A 105 -11.65 4.66 -1.62
N ASP A 106 -12.03 5.77 -2.26
CA ASP A 106 -11.21 6.48 -3.25
C ASP A 106 -10.46 7.70 -2.67
N ASN A 107 -10.74 8.07 -1.41
CA ASN A 107 -9.96 9.04 -0.65
C ASN A 107 -9.00 8.29 0.28
N THR A 108 -7.69 8.37 -0.03
CA THR A 108 -6.67 7.59 0.68
C THR A 108 -5.48 8.44 1.10
N ALA A 109 -4.89 8.06 2.23
CA ALA A 109 -3.60 8.54 2.69
C ALA A 109 -2.66 7.35 2.82
N THR A 110 -1.50 7.40 2.19
CA THR A 110 -0.46 6.38 2.29
C THR A 110 0.78 6.98 2.95
N LEU A 111 1.18 6.40 4.07
CA LEU A 111 2.49 6.58 4.68
C LEU A 111 3.39 5.45 4.21
N LYS A 112 4.53 5.78 3.61
CA LYS A 112 5.58 4.81 3.30
C LYS A 112 6.89 5.30 3.90
N LEU A 113 7.36 4.64 4.96
CA LEU A 113 8.64 4.98 5.56
C LEU A 113 9.76 4.40 4.70
N LYS A 114 10.87 5.14 4.64
CA LYS A 114 12.11 4.63 4.02
C LYS A 114 12.87 3.83 5.06
N LYS A 115 13.13 2.55 4.76
CA LYS A 115 14.07 1.75 5.55
C LYS A 115 15.42 2.45 5.51
N THR A 116 16.04 2.65 6.68
CA THR A 116 17.40 3.18 6.74
C THR A 116 18.38 2.13 6.20
N ALA A 117 19.55 2.57 5.72
CA ALA A 117 20.57 1.64 5.23
C ALA A 117 20.98 0.59 6.29
N PRO A 118 21.23 0.97 7.56
CA PRO A 118 21.52 -0.01 8.62
C PRO A 118 20.38 -1.00 8.86
N PHE A 119 19.12 -0.53 8.88
CA PHE A 119 17.97 -1.39 9.11
C PHE A 119 17.75 -2.40 7.98
N SER A 120 17.97 -1.97 6.74
CA SER A 120 17.87 -2.85 5.56
C SER A 120 18.97 -3.92 5.57
N ALA A 121 20.19 -3.55 5.96
CA ALA A 121 21.32 -4.47 6.08
C ALA A 121 21.13 -5.48 7.23
N LEU A 122 20.54 -5.05 8.35
CA LEU A 122 20.18 -5.95 9.44
C LEU A 122 19.14 -6.98 9.00
N LEU A 123 18.10 -6.54 8.28
CA LEU A 123 17.06 -7.43 7.76
C LEU A 123 17.60 -8.47 6.77
N SER A 124 18.63 -8.14 5.98
CA SER A 124 19.24 -9.11 5.05
C SER A 124 20.06 -10.20 5.72
N VAL A 125 20.64 -9.93 6.89
CA VAL A 125 21.47 -10.93 7.61
C VAL A 125 20.63 -11.73 8.62
N ASN A 126 19.58 -11.11 9.17
CA ASN A 126 18.73 -11.74 10.17
C ASN A 126 17.93 -12.92 9.60
N GLY A 127 18.15 -14.12 10.13
CA GLY A 127 17.46 -15.35 9.70
C GLY A 127 18.06 -16.03 8.47
N GLU A 128 19.08 -15.44 7.84
CA GLU A 128 19.78 -16.03 6.71
C GLU A 128 21.03 -16.80 7.12
N ARG A 129 21.33 -17.89 6.41
CA ARG A 129 22.58 -18.64 6.58
C ARG A 129 23.72 -17.87 5.93
N ASN A 130 24.56 -17.26 6.75
CA ASN A 130 25.73 -16.52 6.31
C ASN A 130 27.01 -17.33 6.52
N SER A 131 27.97 -17.18 5.61
CA SER A 131 29.32 -17.71 5.82
C SER A 131 30.00 -16.94 6.96
N GLN A 132 30.92 -17.56 7.70
CA GLN A 132 31.67 -16.87 8.77
C GLN A 132 32.38 -15.61 8.25
N LYS A 133 32.93 -15.67 7.02
CA LYS A 133 33.57 -14.53 6.38
C LYS A 133 32.58 -13.39 6.15
N SER A 134 31.46 -13.69 5.49
CA SER A 134 30.43 -12.69 5.15
C SER A 134 29.81 -12.06 6.39
N LEU A 135 29.53 -12.87 7.43
CA LEU A 135 28.98 -12.36 8.69
C LEU A 135 29.99 -11.46 9.42
N ALA A 136 31.27 -11.84 9.46
CA ALA A 136 32.29 -11.03 10.10
C ALA A 136 32.56 -9.70 9.37
N GLU A 137 32.59 -9.70 8.04
CA GLU A 137 32.67 -8.48 7.23
C GLU A 137 31.47 -7.56 7.48
N TRP A 138 30.26 -8.12 7.53
CA TRP A 138 29.05 -7.35 7.84
C TRP A 138 29.10 -6.72 9.25
N ILE A 139 29.57 -7.45 10.27
CA ILE A 139 29.70 -6.89 11.63
C ILE A 139 30.71 -5.74 11.64
N GLU A 140 31.80 -5.83 10.85
CA GLU A 140 32.79 -4.75 10.74
C GLU A 140 32.22 -3.51 10.02
N ASP A 141 31.48 -3.71 8.92
CA ASP A 141 30.87 -2.63 8.14
C ASP A 141 29.83 -1.83 8.94
N TRP A 142 29.18 -2.47 9.92
CA TRP A 142 28.15 -1.86 10.76
C TRP A 142 28.57 -1.70 12.22
N ALA A 143 29.87 -1.75 12.52
CA ALA A 143 30.40 -1.74 13.89
C ALA A 143 29.92 -0.56 14.75
N ASP A 144 29.73 0.62 14.13
CA ASP A 144 29.24 1.83 14.82
C ASP A 144 27.79 1.70 15.32
N TYR A 145 27.01 0.76 14.77
CA TYR A 145 25.60 0.53 15.09
C TYR A 145 25.38 -0.78 15.87
N LEU A 146 26.45 -1.52 16.20
CA LEU A 146 26.37 -2.85 16.80
C LEU A 146 27.10 -2.90 18.14
N VAL A 147 26.52 -3.67 19.07
CA VAL A 147 27.15 -4.04 20.34
C VAL A 147 27.12 -5.56 20.42
N GLY A 148 28.29 -6.17 20.61
CA GLY A 148 28.38 -7.61 20.86
C GLY A 148 28.25 -7.90 22.34
N PHE A 149 27.89 -9.13 22.69
CA PHE A 149 27.91 -9.63 24.06
C PHE A 149 28.75 -10.91 24.10
N ASP A 150 29.54 -11.09 25.15
CA ASP A 150 30.27 -12.34 25.37
C ASP A 150 29.40 -13.39 26.09
N ALA A 151 30.01 -14.54 26.42
CA ALA A 151 29.31 -15.66 27.07
C ALA A 151 28.73 -15.32 28.46
N ASN A 152 29.27 -14.29 29.13
CA ASN A 152 28.79 -13.83 30.43
C ASN A 152 27.75 -12.72 30.31
N GLY A 153 27.46 -12.27 29.10
CA GLY A 153 26.56 -11.14 28.83
C GLY A 153 27.26 -9.78 28.96
N ASP A 154 28.58 -9.74 29.05
CA ASP A 154 29.32 -8.48 29.10
C ASP A 154 29.44 -7.88 27.69
N ALA A 155 29.21 -6.56 27.60
CA ALA A 155 29.27 -5.85 26.32
C ALA A 155 30.70 -5.83 25.77
N ILE A 156 30.86 -6.28 24.53
CA ILE A 156 32.11 -6.25 23.77
C ILE A 156 31.96 -5.38 22.52
N GLN A 157 33.06 -4.77 22.09
CA GLN A 157 33.08 -4.03 20.84
C GLN A 157 32.77 -4.95 19.65
N ALA A 158 32.03 -4.43 18.67
CA ALA A 158 31.65 -5.16 17.46
C ALA A 158 32.87 -5.74 16.71
N THR A 159 34.01 -5.04 16.71
CA THR A 159 35.26 -5.53 16.11
C THR A 159 35.79 -6.79 16.80
N LYS A 160 35.68 -6.87 18.13
CA LYS A 160 36.05 -8.07 18.90
C LYS A 160 35.08 -9.22 18.62
N ALA A 161 33.78 -8.91 18.45
CA ALA A 161 32.78 -9.89 18.04
C ALA A 161 33.05 -10.44 16.63
N ALA A 162 33.36 -9.57 15.66
CA ALA A 162 33.73 -9.98 14.30
C ALA A 162 34.96 -10.89 14.28
N ALA A 163 35.99 -10.55 15.07
CA ALA A 163 37.19 -11.38 15.21
C ALA A 163 36.88 -12.75 15.84
N ALA A 164 35.95 -12.81 16.80
CA ALA A 164 35.50 -14.06 17.39
C ALA A 164 34.77 -14.92 16.36
N VAL A 165 33.86 -14.34 15.56
CA VAL A 165 33.13 -15.04 14.48
C VAL A 165 34.09 -15.67 13.47
N ARG A 166 35.19 -14.98 13.10
CA ARG A 166 36.23 -15.52 12.21
C ARG A 166 37.01 -16.69 12.79
N LYS A 167 37.07 -16.82 14.12
CA LYS A 167 37.83 -17.85 14.83
C LYS A 167 36.98 -19.05 15.22
N ILE A 168 35.68 -19.07 14.91
CA ILE A 168 34.80 -20.19 15.21
C ILE A 168 35.27 -21.41 14.39
N THR A 169 35.92 -22.36 15.05
CA THR A 169 36.27 -23.67 14.49
C THR A 169 35.40 -24.75 15.12
N ILE A 170 35.12 -25.81 14.36
CA ILE A 170 34.22 -26.91 14.77
C ILE A 170 34.75 -27.67 16.00
N GLU A 171 36.06 -27.64 16.25
CA GLU A 171 36.71 -28.29 17.41
C GLU A 171 36.34 -27.65 18.76
N ALA A 172 35.84 -26.41 18.78
CA ALA A 172 35.45 -25.74 20.02
C ALA A 172 34.23 -26.38 20.72
N ASN A 173 33.46 -27.24 20.03
CA ASN A 173 32.32 -27.95 20.61
C ASN A 173 32.67 -29.34 21.19
N GLN A 174 33.91 -29.84 21.06
CA GLN A 174 34.29 -31.13 21.65
C GLN A 174 34.97 -31.03 23.02
N THR A 175 35.44 -29.86 23.42
CA THR A 175 36.17 -29.69 24.70
C THR A 175 35.26 -29.28 25.86
N ALA A 176 34.00 -28.89 25.61
CA ALA A 176 33.05 -28.52 26.67
C ALA A 176 32.21 -29.69 27.20
N ASP A 177 32.20 -30.85 26.53
CA ASP A 177 31.46 -32.05 26.94
C ASP A 177 32.33 -33.07 27.72
N PHE A 178 33.56 -32.71 28.09
CA PHE A 178 34.50 -33.60 28.79
C PHE A 178 35.27 -32.94 29.97
N GLU A 179 34.65 -31.98 30.67
CA GLU A 179 35.06 -31.61 32.04
C GLU A 179 33.91 -31.79 33.04
#